data_AF-A0A951RCG6-F1
#
_entry.id   AF-A0A951RCG6-F1
#
_cell.length_a   1.000
_cell.length_b   1.000
_cell.length_c   1.000
_cell.angle_alpha   90.00
_cell.angle_beta   90.00
_cell.angle_gamma   90.00
#
_symmetry.space_group_name_H-M   'P 1'
#
loop_
_entity.id
_entity.type
_entity.pdbx_description
1 polymer ?
#
loop_
_entity_poly.entity_id
_entity_poly.type
_entity_poly.pdbx_seq_one_letter_code
_entity_poly.pdbx_strand_id
1 'polypeptide(L)'
;ERVTNETDHVAYKISVSGLKGGHSGDDINRGRGNAIKILTRIIWNCERMFEMRLAQMDGGNLRNAIAREAFAIVTVPKRFQKDIDVKVKEYAKNIGSEQKTNEPDLKIMIHETAMPECLVDFKTQNRLLNALYGCPHGVIGMSPDIPNLVETSTNLASVKMSSKDIIVATSQRSSADTLKRDIADMVKSVFQLAGARVKHGDGYPGWTPNMKSEILYTTRTGYKDLFGEDPRVLAIHAGLECGLIGEKYPGMDMISYGPTIKGAHSPDERLHIPTVEKFWKLTVEILKNIPEE
;
A
#
# COMPACT_ATOMS: atom_id res chain seq x y z
N GLU A 1 13.18 14.53 -18.83
CA GLU A 1 14.51 15.10 -19.13
C GLU A 1 15.02 15.88 -17.91
N ARG A 2 16.34 16.08 -17.86
CA ARG A 2 16.99 16.90 -16.84
C ARG A 2 17.35 18.25 -17.47
N VAL A 3 17.08 19.34 -16.77
CA VAL A 3 17.45 20.70 -17.19
C VAL A 3 18.37 21.32 -16.15
N THR A 4 19.22 22.27 -16.55
CA THR A 4 20.06 23.01 -15.61
C THR A 4 19.21 23.74 -14.57
N ASN A 5 19.78 23.94 -13.39
CA ASN A 5 19.12 24.70 -12.33
C ASN A 5 18.91 26.18 -12.69
N GLU A 6 18.11 26.87 -11.87
CA GLU A 6 17.75 28.27 -12.06
C GLU A 6 18.55 29.15 -11.07
N THR A 7 19.09 30.27 -11.56
CA THR A 7 20.06 31.10 -10.81
C THR A 7 19.43 32.00 -9.73
N ASP A 8 18.13 32.29 -9.84
CA ASP A 8 17.38 33.10 -8.85
C ASP A 8 16.52 32.25 -7.91
N HIS A 9 16.87 30.98 -7.75
CA HIS A 9 16.14 30.05 -6.91
C HIS A 9 16.87 29.76 -5.60
N VAL A 10 16.11 29.25 -4.64
CA VAL A 10 16.59 28.63 -3.40
C VAL A 10 16.06 27.20 -3.34
N ALA A 11 16.87 26.28 -2.81
CA ALA A 11 16.53 24.87 -2.74
C ALA A 11 16.08 24.46 -1.34
N TYR A 12 15.08 23.60 -1.31
CA TYR A 12 14.54 23.02 -0.09
C TYR A 12 14.43 21.51 -0.21
N LYS A 13 14.67 20.82 0.90
CA LYS A 13 14.29 19.42 1.06
C LYS A 13 13.04 19.36 1.93
N ILE A 14 11.98 18.79 1.36
CA ILE A 14 10.72 18.51 2.05
C ILE A 14 10.68 17.01 2.35
N SER A 15 10.41 16.64 3.59
CA SER A 15 10.33 15.23 4.02
C SER A 15 9.06 14.96 4.81
N VAL A 16 8.46 13.80 4.52
CA VAL A 16 7.40 13.18 5.30
C VAL A 16 7.98 11.91 5.92
N SER A 17 7.92 11.78 7.24
CA SER A 17 8.44 10.62 7.97
C SER A 17 7.63 10.33 9.23
N GLY A 18 8.02 9.29 9.97
CA GLY A 18 7.37 8.92 11.23
C GLY A 18 6.02 8.19 11.08
N LEU A 19 5.58 7.91 9.85
CA LEU A 19 4.40 7.08 9.63
C LEU A 19 4.67 5.61 10.02
N LYS A 20 3.63 4.93 10.49
CA LYS A 20 3.67 3.52 10.90
C LYS A 20 3.99 2.57 9.75
N GLY A 21 3.41 2.82 8.56
CA GLY A 21 3.58 1.96 7.38
C GLY A 21 2.88 0.62 7.50
N GLY A 22 3.59 -0.48 7.27
CA GLY A 22 3.10 -1.86 7.43
C GLY A 22 2.60 -2.52 6.14
N HIS A 23 1.94 -3.67 6.29
CA HIS A 23 1.61 -4.53 5.15
C HIS A 23 0.43 -3.95 4.35
N SER A 24 0.65 -3.73 3.06
CA SER A 24 -0.32 -3.17 2.12
C SER A 24 -1.60 -4.00 1.88
N GLY A 25 -1.64 -5.22 2.42
CA GLY A 25 -2.84 -6.05 2.49
C GLY A 25 -3.53 -5.89 3.84
N ASP A 26 -2.96 -6.53 4.86
CA ASP A 26 -3.56 -6.64 6.21
C ASP A 26 -3.76 -5.31 6.93
N ASP A 27 -2.93 -4.31 6.65
CA ASP A 27 -3.00 -3.01 7.32
C ASP A 27 -3.71 -1.93 6.48
N ILE A 28 -4.19 -2.25 5.27
CA ILE A 28 -4.69 -1.23 4.32
C ILE A 28 -5.97 -0.53 4.78
N ASN A 29 -6.78 -1.18 5.61
CA ASN A 29 -8.00 -0.64 6.19
C ASN A 29 -7.78 0.04 7.55
N ARG A 30 -6.54 0.12 8.04
CA ARG A 30 -6.23 0.70 9.37
C ARG A 30 -6.11 2.23 9.37
N GLY A 31 -6.48 2.89 8.28
CA GLY A 31 -6.42 4.35 8.15
C GLY A 31 -4.99 4.92 8.20
N ARG A 32 -3.98 4.10 7.88
CA ARG A 32 -2.57 4.50 7.91
C ARG A 32 -2.25 5.50 6.80
N GLY A 33 -1.41 6.47 7.12
CA GLY A 33 -0.94 7.46 6.18
C GLY A 33 0.02 6.87 5.14
N ASN A 34 0.01 7.41 3.93
CA ASN A 34 0.99 7.09 2.91
C ASN A 34 1.88 8.30 2.62
N ALA A 35 3.18 8.16 2.89
CA ALA A 35 4.13 9.26 2.79
C ALA A 35 4.18 9.89 1.40
N ILE A 36 4.06 9.07 0.34
CA ILE A 36 4.12 9.54 -1.05
C ILE A 36 2.88 10.39 -1.36
N LYS A 37 1.68 9.94 -0.96
CA LYS A 37 0.44 10.72 -1.15
C LYS A 37 0.50 12.05 -0.39
N ILE A 38 0.97 12.03 0.86
CA ILE A 38 1.10 13.24 1.69
C ILE A 38 2.11 14.22 1.08
N LEU A 39 3.30 13.75 0.73
CA LEU A 39 4.34 14.58 0.12
C LEU A 39 3.87 15.16 -1.22
N THR A 40 3.22 14.34 -2.05
CA THR A 40 2.66 14.79 -3.33
C THR A 40 1.61 15.87 -3.12
N ARG A 41 0.71 15.74 -2.12
CA ARG A 41 -0.29 16.77 -1.81
C ARG A 41 0.37 18.11 -1.50
N ILE A 42 1.46 18.12 -0.74
CA ILE A 42 2.18 19.34 -0.40
C ILE A 42 2.81 19.95 -1.65
N ILE A 43 3.60 19.17 -2.39
CA ILE A 43 4.36 19.67 -3.55
C ILE A 43 3.44 20.10 -4.69
N TRP A 44 2.39 19.35 -4.98
CA TRP A 44 1.42 19.67 -6.04
C TRP A 44 0.74 21.03 -5.82
N ASN A 45 0.42 21.36 -4.57
CA ASN A 45 -0.14 22.67 -4.24
C ASN A 45 0.92 23.77 -4.25
N CYS A 46 2.10 23.52 -3.68
CA CYS A 46 3.17 24.51 -3.63
C CYS A 46 3.71 24.87 -5.03
N GLU A 47 3.71 23.92 -5.98
CA GLU A 47 4.05 24.17 -7.39
C GLU A 47 3.15 25.23 -8.03
N ARG A 48 1.85 25.16 -7.78
CA ARG A 48 0.87 26.14 -8.30
C ARG A 48 0.94 27.51 -7.64
N MET A 49 1.40 27.55 -6.39
CA MET A 49 1.46 28.80 -5.62
C MET A 49 2.79 29.54 -5.78
N PHE A 50 3.89 28.81 -5.98
CA PHE A 50 5.24 29.34 -5.81
C PHE A 50 6.19 28.98 -6.95
N GLU A 51 5.68 28.58 -8.11
CA GLU A 51 6.48 28.21 -9.28
C GLU A 51 7.55 27.15 -8.94
N MET A 52 7.22 26.25 -8.02
CA MET A 52 8.16 25.28 -7.48
C MET A 52 8.65 24.34 -8.60
N ARG A 53 9.96 24.08 -8.64
CA ARG A 53 10.58 23.12 -9.55
C ARG A 53 11.11 21.92 -8.78
N LEU A 54 10.88 20.72 -9.30
CA LEU A 54 11.27 19.46 -8.69
C LEU A 54 12.66 19.05 -9.20
N ALA A 55 13.56 18.71 -8.28
CA ALA A 55 14.85 18.12 -8.60
C ALA A 55 14.87 16.62 -8.34
N GLN A 56 14.30 16.17 -7.22
CA GLN A 56 14.30 14.76 -6.84
C GLN A 56 13.06 14.43 -6.04
N MET A 57 12.57 13.20 -6.17
CA MET A 57 11.53 12.65 -5.31
C MET A 57 11.75 11.15 -5.14
N ASP A 58 11.74 10.70 -3.90
CA ASP A 58 11.80 9.29 -3.55
C ASP A 58 10.89 9.01 -2.36
N GLY A 59 10.27 7.84 -2.33
CA GLY A 59 9.47 7.43 -1.19
C GLY A 59 9.13 5.95 -1.25
N GLY A 60 8.86 5.38 -0.07
CA GLY A 60 8.59 3.96 0.09
C GLY A 60 9.76 3.06 -0.29
N ASN A 61 9.52 1.74 -0.29
CA ASN A 61 10.55 0.75 -0.58
C ASN A 61 9.96 -0.49 -1.27
N LEU A 62 9.34 -1.38 -0.48
CA LEU A 62 8.78 -2.64 -0.95
C LEU A 62 7.36 -2.47 -1.51
N ARG A 63 7.03 -3.22 -2.56
CA ARG A 63 5.71 -3.16 -3.23
C ARG A 63 4.55 -3.50 -2.30
N ASN A 64 4.79 -4.41 -1.35
CA ASN A 64 3.81 -4.89 -0.39
C ASN A 64 3.79 -4.06 0.92
N ALA A 65 4.53 -2.95 1.01
CA ALA A 65 4.56 -2.10 2.20
C ALA A 65 3.92 -0.72 1.94
N ILE A 66 3.16 -0.21 2.90
CA ILE A 66 2.65 1.16 2.89
C ILE A 66 3.83 2.10 3.15
N ALA A 67 3.99 3.12 2.29
CA ALA A 67 5.15 4.02 2.33
C ALA A 67 5.19 4.84 3.63
N ARG A 68 6.23 4.62 4.43
CA ARG A 68 6.46 5.30 5.73
C ARG A 68 7.14 6.65 5.60
N GLU A 69 7.97 6.76 4.59
CA GLU A 69 8.83 7.92 4.39
C GLU A 69 8.85 8.28 2.91
N ALA A 70 8.91 9.59 2.66
CA ALA A 70 9.10 10.16 1.34
C ALA A 70 9.82 11.51 1.47
N PHE A 71 10.65 11.83 0.49
CA PHE A 71 11.40 13.07 0.44
C PHE A 71 11.43 13.62 -0.97
N ALA A 72 11.51 14.94 -1.07
CA ALA A 72 11.74 15.63 -2.32
C ALA A 72 12.75 16.77 -2.14
N ILE A 73 13.56 16.99 -3.17
CA ILE A 73 14.37 18.19 -3.32
C ILE A 73 13.66 19.06 -4.36
N VAL A 74 13.35 20.27 -3.96
CA VAL A 74 12.61 21.25 -4.76
C VAL A 74 13.33 22.59 -4.75
N THR A 75 13.05 23.44 -5.72
CA THR A 75 13.52 24.83 -5.75
C THR A 75 12.35 25.78 -5.97
N VAL A 76 12.45 26.99 -5.44
CA VAL A 76 11.48 28.07 -5.66
C VAL A 76 12.21 29.38 -5.96
N PRO A 77 11.62 30.32 -6.72
CA PRO A 77 12.13 31.67 -6.85
C PRO A 77 12.37 32.33 -5.48
N LYS A 78 13.47 33.07 -5.31
CA LYS A 78 13.81 33.76 -4.05
C LYS A 78 12.69 34.66 -3.53
N ARG A 79 11.88 35.25 -4.43
CA ARG A 79 10.71 36.05 -4.05
C ARG A 79 9.68 35.30 -3.18
N PHE A 80 9.61 33.97 -3.28
CA PHE A 80 8.70 33.12 -2.50
C PHE A 80 9.36 32.45 -1.29
N GLN A 81 10.65 32.73 -1.00
CA GLN A 81 11.42 32.06 0.04
C GLN A 81 10.74 32.08 1.42
N LYS A 82 10.13 33.21 1.78
CA LYS A 82 9.43 33.34 3.07
C LYS A 82 8.07 32.64 3.06
N ASP A 83 7.36 32.69 1.93
CA ASP A 83 5.99 32.17 1.83
C ASP A 83 5.96 30.65 1.80
N ILE A 84 6.95 30.00 1.16
CA ILE A 84 7.00 28.54 1.08
C ILE A 84 7.14 27.88 2.46
N ASP A 85 7.99 28.44 3.32
CA ASP A 85 8.21 27.91 4.67
C ASP A 85 6.94 28.01 5.51
N VAL A 86 6.27 29.17 5.46
CA VAL A 86 4.97 29.37 6.12
C VAL A 86 3.94 28.38 5.60
N LYS A 87 3.84 28.22 4.28
CA LYS A 87 2.80 27.36 3.68
C LYS A 87 3.02 25.88 3.96
N VAL A 88 4.27 25.40 3.92
CA VAL A 88 4.58 24.01 4.24
C VAL A 88 4.37 23.73 5.73
N LYS A 89 4.67 24.68 6.62
CA LYS A 89 4.34 24.57 8.06
C LYS A 89 2.83 24.54 8.31
N GLU A 90 2.04 25.31 7.55
CA GLU A 90 0.58 25.24 7.57
C GLU A 90 0.08 23.84 7.16
N TYR A 91 0.59 23.29 6.05
CA TYR A 91 0.28 21.92 5.63
C TYR A 91 0.69 20.89 6.69
N ALA A 92 1.87 21.03 7.29
CA ALA A 92 2.35 20.14 8.34
C ALA A 92 1.38 20.11 9.53
N LYS A 93 0.90 21.28 9.98
CA LYS A 93 -0.09 21.41 11.05
C LYS A 93 -1.44 20.78 10.68
N ASN A 94 -1.95 21.09 9.49
CA ASN A 94 -3.27 20.62 9.05
C ASN A 94 -3.27 19.11 8.85
N ILE A 95 -2.32 18.57 8.09
CA ILE A 95 -2.18 17.13 7.84
C ILE A 95 -1.85 16.38 9.14
N GLY A 96 -1.00 16.94 9.99
CA GLY A 96 -0.72 16.37 11.32
C GLY A 96 -1.98 16.25 12.16
N SER A 97 -2.89 17.23 12.07
CA SER A 97 -4.18 17.21 12.78
C SER A 97 -5.16 16.20 12.15
N GLU A 98 -5.25 16.14 10.83
CA GLU A 98 -6.04 15.16 10.07
C GLU A 98 -5.64 13.71 10.41
N GLN A 99 -4.34 13.46 10.59
CA GLN A 99 -3.77 12.12 10.77
C GLN A 99 -3.49 11.76 12.24
N LYS A 100 -3.72 12.68 13.19
CA LYS A 100 -3.26 12.56 14.59
C LYS A 100 -3.60 11.23 15.26
N THR A 101 -4.81 10.71 15.03
CA THR A 101 -5.27 9.46 15.62
C THR A 101 -4.50 8.24 15.09
N ASN A 102 -4.26 8.20 13.78
CA ASN A 102 -3.67 7.03 13.13
C ASN A 102 -2.14 7.11 13.09
N GLU A 103 -1.59 8.32 12.97
CA GLU A 103 -0.17 8.60 12.74
C GLU A 103 0.34 9.70 13.71
N PRO A 104 0.34 9.45 15.03
CA PRO A 104 0.72 10.45 16.03
C PRO A 104 2.18 10.91 15.90
N ASP A 105 3.04 10.09 15.29
CA ASP A 105 4.46 10.37 15.09
C ASP A 105 4.77 10.99 13.71
N LEU A 106 3.75 11.33 12.92
CA LEU A 106 3.92 11.96 11.60
C LEU A 106 4.71 13.27 11.73
N LYS A 107 5.81 13.36 10.99
CA LYS A 107 6.65 14.55 10.87
C LYS A 107 6.71 15.00 9.43
N ILE A 108 6.40 16.27 9.20
CA ILE A 108 6.53 16.96 7.92
C ILE A 108 7.50 18.11 8.14
N MET A 109 8.63 18.09 7.44
CA MET A 109 9.72 19.05 7.61
C MET A 109 10.08 19.68 6.27
N ILE A 110 10.44 20.96 6.32
CA ILE A 110 11.09 21.70 5.24
C ILE A 110 12.39 22.28 5.79
N HIS A 111 13.48 22.15 5.04
CA HIS A 111 14.74 22.80 5.35
C HIS A 111 15.45 23.21 4.07
N GLU A 112 16.16 24.33 4.12
CA GLU A 112 17.01 24.77 3.02
C GLU A 112 18.11 23.73 2.77
N THR A 113 18.50 23.55 1.51
CA THR A 113 19.53 22.59 1.11
C THR A 113 20.38 23.16 -0.03
N ALA A 114 21.45 22.47 -0.38
CA ALA A 114 22.29 22.88 -1.50
C ALA A 114 21.49 22.91 -2.81
N MET A 115 21.77 23.89 -3.67
CA MET A 115 21.16 23.95 -4.99
C MET A 115 21.50 22.68 -5.79
N PRO A 116 20.51 21.95 -6.31
CA PRO A 116 20.76 20.78 -7.13
C PRO A 116 21.36 21.22 -8.48
N GLU A 117 22.20 20.39 -9.08
CA GLU A 117 22.80 20.68 -10.40
C GLU A 117 21.75 20.68 -11.52
N CYS A 118 20.80 19.74 -11.44
CA CYS A 118 19.76 19.54 -12.44
C CYS A 118 18.36 19.48 -11.81
N LEU A 119 17.38 19.94 -12.56
CA LEU A 119 15.94 19.86 -12.27
C LEU A 119 15.27 18.88 -13.22
N VAL A 120 14.08 18.42 -12.86
CA VAL A 120 13.17 17.74 -13.78
C VAL A 120 12.57 18.80 -14.71
N ASP A 121 12.51 18.51 -16.01
CA ASP A 121 11.80 19.39 -16.95
C ASP A 121 10.33 19.59 -16.51
N PHE A 122 9.80 20.79 -16.73
CA PHE A 122 8.49 21.16 -16.18
C PHE A 122 7.35 20.25 -16.67
N LYS A 123 7.41 19.79 -17.93
CA LYS A 123 6.38 18.93 -18.51
C LYS A 123 6.35 17.57 -17.81
N THR A 124 7.52 16.97 -17.56
CA THR A 124 7.65 15.71 -16.82
C THR A 124 7.25 15.90 -15.35
N GLN A 125 7.69 16.99 -14.70
CA GLN A 125 7.30 17.31 -13.33
C GLN A 125 5.77 17.41 -13.18
N ASN A 126 5.12 18.23 -14.02
CA ASN A 126 3.67 18.44 -13.96
C ASN A 126 2.91 17.12 -14.18
N ARG A 127 3.35 16.29 -15.15
CA ARG A 127 2.78 14.95 -15.40
C ARG A 127 2.94 14.03 -14.20
N LEU A 128 4.13 13.96 -13.61
CA LEU A 128 4.41 13.14 -12.44
C LEU A 128 3.53 13.56 -11.25
N LEU A 129 3.51 14.85 -10.91
CA LEU A 129 2.75 15.33 -9.76
C LEU A 129 1.25 15.09 -9.93
N ASN A 130 0.68 15.34 -11.12
CA ASN A 130 -0.72 15.03 -11.38
C ASN A 130 -1.00 13.52 -11.31
N ALA A 131 -0.12 12.68 -11.86
CA ALA A 131 -0.28 11.23 -11.79
C ALA A 131 -0.27 10.72 -10.35
N LEU A 132 0.69 11.15 -9.54
CA LEU A 132 0.79 10.75 -8.13
C LEU A 132 -0.38 11.29 -7.30
N TYR A 133 -0.84 12.51 -7.60
CA TYR A 133 -1.97 13.13 -6.90
C TYR A 133 -3.28 12.40 -7.23
N GLY A 134 -3.51 12.10 -8.50
CA GLY A 134 -4.71 11.39 -8.99
C GLY A 134 -4.69 9.87 -8.80
N CYS A 135 -3.52 9.24 -8.62
CA CYS A 135 -3.42 7.79 -8.45
C CYS A 135 -4.20 7.33 -7.20
N PRO A 136 -5.12 6.37 -7.33
CA PRO A 136 -5.85 5.85 -6.18
C PRO A 136 -4.91 5.15 -5.20
N HIS A 137 -5.28 5.20 -3.91
CA HIS A 137 -4.55 4.55 -2.82
C HIS A 137 -5.51 4.19 -1.68
N GLY A 138 -5.30 3.02 -1.08
CA GLY A 138 -6.08 2.51 0.06
C GLY A 138 -7.14 1.52 -0.36
N VAL A 139 -8.20 1.43 0.46
CA VAL A 139 -9.39 0.61 0.21
C VAL A 139 -10.19 1.20 -0.96
N ILE A 140 -10.57 0.35 -1.90
CA ILE A 140 -11.43 0.69 -3.04
C ILE A 140 -12.85 0.17 -2.81
N GLY A 141 -12.97 -1.05 -2.28
CA GLY A 141 -14.24 -1.67 -1.97
C GLY A 141 -14.14 -2.61 -0.77
N MET A 142 -15.19 -2.63 0.03
CA MET A 142 -15.41 -3.62 1.10
C MET A 142 -16.26 -4.76 0.55
N SER A 143 -16.04 -5.97 1.03
CA SER A 143 -16.83 -7.13 0.63
C SER A 143 -18.30 -6.95 1.04
N PRO A 144 -19.27 -7.20 0.15
CA PRO A 144 -20.68 -7.23 0.50
C PRO A 144 -21.06 -8.48 1.32
N ASP A 145 -20.31 -9.56 1.16
CA ASP A 145 -20.62 -10.88 1.74
C ASP A 145 -19.95 -11.10 3.11
N ILE A 146 -18.78 -10.47 3.34
CA ILE A 146 -18.00 -10.66 4.56
C ILE A 146 -17.81 -9.32 5.28
N PRO A 147 -18.51 -9.10 6.41
CA PRO A 147 -18.39 -7.88 7.19
C PRO A 147 -16.93 -7.55 7.56
N ASN A 148 -16.56 -6.28 7.40
CA ASN A 148 -15.23 -5.73 7.69
C ASN A 148 -14.07 -6.28 6.84
N LEU A 149 -14.34 -7.04 5.78
CA LEU A 149 -13.31 -7.49 4.84
C LEU A 149 -13.12 -6.46 3.72
N VAL A 150 -11.87 -6.10 3.45
CA VAL A 150 -11.52 -5.37 2.23
C VAL A 150 -11.63 -6.33 1.06
N GLU A 151 -12.42 -5.99 0.06
CA GLU A 151 -12.53 -6.77 -1.17
C GLU A 151 -11.49 -6.34 -2.18
N THR A 152 -11.30 -5.04 -2.39
CA THR A 152 -10.36 -4.49 -3.37
C THR A 152 -9.56 -3.32 -2.78
N SER A 153 -8.26 -3.30 -3.01
CA SER A 153 -7.38 -2.19 -2.59
C SER A 153 -6.23 -1.94 -3.56
N THR A 154 -5.59 -0.78 -3.41
CA THR A 154 -4.39 -0.40 -4.17
C THR A 154 -3.38 0.34 -3.30
N ASN A 155 -2.11 -0.02 -3.40
CA ASN A 155 -1.01 0.59 -2.67
C ASN A 155 -0.11 1.38 -3.61
N LEU A 156 0.07 2.68 -3.37
CA LEU A 156 1.14 3.47 -4.00
C LEU A 156 2.41 3.24 -3.20
N ALA A 157 3.18 2.25 -3.62
CA ALA A 157 4.17 1.60 -2.78
C ALA A 157 5.52 2.32 -2.78
N SER A 158 5.97 2.76 -3.95
CA SER A 158 7.22 3.51 -4.07
C SER A 158 7.26 4.44 -5.27
N VAL A 159 8.02 5.52 -5.10
CA VAL A 159 8.51 6.38 -6.17
C VAL A 159 10.02 6.37 -6.02
N LYS A 160 10.74 6.07 -7.10
CA LYS A 160 12.21 6.05 -7.13
C LYS A 160 12.68 6.84 -8.34
N MET A 161 13.47 7.88 -8.09
CA MET A 161 14.00 8.72 -9.14
C MET A 161 15.50 8.49 -9.29
N SER A 162 15.90 8.09 -10.49
CA SER A 162 17.31 7.97 -10.89
C SER A 162 17.70 9.12 -11.81
N SER A 163 18.94 9.11 -12.32
CA SER A 163 19.39 10.07 -13.34
C SER A 163 18.62 9.92 -14.67
N LYS A 164 18.15 8.71 -14.99
CA LYS A 164 17.52 8.39 -16.28
C LYS A 164 16.01 8.18 -16.17
N ASP A 165 15.57 7.46 -15.15
CA ASP A 165 14.19 6.96 -15.04
C ASP A 165 13.53 7.37 -13.73
N ILE A 166 12.22 7.57 -13.80
CA ILE A 166 11.32 7.69 -12.64
C ILE A 166 10.48 6.41 -12.63
N ILE A 167 10.64 5.61 -11.58
CA ILE A 167 9.93 4.34 -11.41
C ILE A 167 8.91 4.53 -10.31
N VAL A 168 7.63 4.35 -10.66
CA VAL A 168 6.53 4.30 -9.70
C VAL A 168 6.04 2.86 -9.61
N ALA A 169 6.02 2.31 -8.40
CA ALA A 169 5.51 0.98 -8.16
C ALA A 169 4.20 1.05 -7.37
N THR A 170 3.22 0.29 -7.83
CA THR A 170 1.94 0.08 -7.14
C THR A 170 1.68 -1.40 -6.92
N SER A 171 0.80 -1.73 -5.98
CA SER A 171 0.34 -3.11 -5.75
C SER A 171 -1.18 -3.12 -5.59
N GLN A 172 -1.86 -3.87 -6.45
CA GLN A 172 -3.31 -4.06 -6.42
C GLN A 172 -3.65 -5.41 -5.80
N ARG A 173 -4.76 -5.48 -5.07
CA ARG A 173 -5.25 -6.70 -4.42
C ARG A 173 -6.75 -6.76 -4.57
N SER A 174 -7.28 -7.94 -4.88
CA SER A 174 -8.70 -8.21 -4.75
C SER A 174 -8.98 -9.69 -4.48
N SER A 175 -10.11 -9.98 -3.83
CA SER A 175 -10.66 -11.35 -3.72
C SER A 175 -11.24 -11.86 -5.04
N ALA A 176 -11.53 -10.96 -5.99
CA ALA A 176 -12.00 -11.28 -7.33
C ALA A 176 -10.99 -10.81 -8.39
N ASP A 177 -10.62 -11.70 -9.31
CA ASP A 177 -9.62 -11.39 -10.33
C ASP A 177 -10.06 -10.33 -11.33
N THR A 178 -11.35 -10.25 -11.63
CA THR A 178 -11.93 -9.20 -12.49
C THR A 178 -11.79 -7.82 -11.85
N LEU A 179 -12.08 -7.70 -10.54
CA LEU A 179 -11.91 -6.45 -9.79
C LEU A 179 -10.43 -6.08 -9.63
N LYS A 180 -9.53 -7.06 -9.45
CA LYS A 180 -8.08 -6.84 -9.44
C LYS A 180 -7.58 -6.22 -10.74
N ARG A 181 -8.09 -6.70 -11.89
CA ARG A 181 -7.77 -6.16 -13.22
C ARG A 181 -8.34 -4.75 -13.39
N ASP A 182 -9.58 -4.53 -12.97
CA ASP A 182 -10.24 -3.20 -13.04
C ASP A 182 -9.44 -2.12 -12.29
N ILE A 183 -9.06 -2.36 -11.02
CA ILE A 183 -8.25 -1.39 -10.27
C ILE A 183 -6.85 -1.22 -10.86
N ALA A 184 -6.26 -2.26 -11.47
CA ALA A 184 -4.98 -2.14 -12.16
C ALA A 184 -5.11 -1.27 -13.42
N ASP A 185 -6.19 -1.43 -14.19
CA ASP A 185 -6.47 -0.62 -15.38
C ASP A 185 -6.81 0.84 -15.01
N MET A 186 -7.49 1.07 -13.89
CA MET A 186 -7.72 2.41 -13.34
C MET A 186 -6.38 3.11 -13.04
N VAL A 187 -5.47 2.44 -12.33
CA VAL A 187 -4.12 2.98 -12.04
C VAL A 187 -3.35 3.22 -13.33
N LYS A 188 -3.36 2.25 -14.25
CA LYS A 188 -2.71 2.35 -15.57
C LYS A 188 -3.22 3.55 -16.35
N SER A 189 -4.53 3.80 -16.35
CA SER A 189 -5.13 4.92 -17.08
C SER A 189 -4.55 6.27 -16.63
N VAL A 190 -4.39 6.48 -15.32
CA VAL A 190 -3.81 7.70 -14.74
C VAL A 190 -2.37 7.90 -15.21
N PHE A 191 -1.55 6.85 -15.18
CA PHE A 191 -0.16 6.93 -15.61
C PHE A 191 0.01 7.04 -17.12
N GLN A 192 -0.88 6.44 -17.91
CA GLN A 192 -0.91 6.61 -19.37
C GLN A 192 -1.30 8.03 -19.77
N LEU A 193 -2.26 8.66 -19.09
CA LEU A 193 -2.58 10.08 -19.28
C LEU A 193 -1.37 10.99 -18.99
N ALA A 194 -0.53 10.59 -18.03
CA ALA A 194 0.73 11.26 -17.74
C ALA A 194 1.86 10.94 -18.73
N GLY A 195 1.62 10.09 -19.73
CA GLY A 195 2.59 9.69 -20.76
C GLY A 195 3.61 8.65 -20.29
N ALA A 196 3.35 7.94 -19.19
CA ALA A 196 4.23 6.89 -18.70
C ALA A 196 4.00 5.56 -19.45
N ARG A 197 5.06 4.74 -19.51
CA ARG A 197 4.94 3.34 -19.90
C ARG A 197 4.56 2.51 -18.69
N VAL A 198 3.42 1.84 -18.75
CA VAL A 198 2.91 0.99 -17.66
C VAL A 198 3.10 -0.47 -18.03
N LYS A 199 3.63 -1.27 -17.10
CA LYS A 199 3.72 -2.73 -17.20
C LYS A 199 3.08 -3.34 -15.96
N HIS A 200 2.20 -4.31 -16.16
CA HIS A 200 1.71 -5.15 -15.07
C HIS A 200 2.63 -6.36 -14.93
N GLY A 201 2.85 -6.80 -13.69
CA GLY A 201 3.47 -8.11 -13.45
C GLY A 201 2.43 -9.23 -13.57
N ASP A 202 2.89 -10.47 -13.51
CA ASP A 202 2.04 -11.66 -13.68
C ASP A 202 0.98 -11.78 -12.57
N GLY A 203 1.28 -11.24 -11.38
CA GLY A 203 0.39 -11.31 -10.22
C GLY A 203 0.22 -12.75 -9.72
N TYR A 204 -0.83 -12.96 -8.92
CA TYR A 204 -1.30 -14.27 -8.50
C TYR A 204 -2.83 -14.19 -8.32
N PRO A 205 -3.59 -15.26 -8.59
CA PRO A 205 -5.05 -15.28 -8.49
C PRO A 205 -5.52 -15.03 -7.05
N GLY A 206 -6.72 -14.46 -6.93
CA GLY A 206 -7.44 -14.43 -5.65
C GLY A 206 -7.94 -15.83 -5.25
N TRP A 207 -8.37 -15.96 -4.00
CA TRP A 207 -9.12 -17.12 -3.53
C TRP A 207 -10.46 -16.64 -2.98
N THR A 208 -11.51 -16.75 -3.80
CA THR A 208 -12.85 -16.30 -3.43
C THR A 208 -13.45 -17.23 -2.37
N PRO A 209 -13.92 -16.71 -1.23
CA PRO A 209 -14.52 -17.53 -0.18
C PRO A 209 -15.78 -18.28 -0.66
N ASN A 210 -15.90 -19.56 -0.30
CA ASN A 210 -17.08 -20.37 -0.55
C ASN A 210 -17.72 -20.81 0.78
N MET A 211 -18.80 -20.15 1.19
CA MET A 211 -19.51 -20.48 2.44
C MET A 211 -20.30 -21.79 2.38
N LYS A 212 -20.43 -22.39 1.18
CA LYS A 212 -21.06 -23.70 0.96
C LYS A 212 -20.03 -24.84 0.83
N SER A 213 -18.77 -24.57 1.14
CA SER A 213 -17.68 -25.55 1.14
C SER A 213 -17.96 -26.66 2.16
N GLU A 214 -17.81 -27.93 1.73
CA GLU A 214 -17.98 -29.10 2.59
C GLU A 214 -16.80 -29.22 3.55
N ILE A 215 -15.57 -29.01 3.08
CA ILE A 215 -14.39 -29.05 3.95
C ILE A 215 -14.43 -27.94 5.01
N LEU A 216 -15.01 -26.78 4.69
CA LEU A 216 -15.29 -25.73 5.67
C LEU A 216 -16.25 -26.22 6.76
N TYR A 217 -17.33 -26.91 6.38
CA TYR A 217 -18.28 -27.47 7.34
C TYR A 217 -17.61 -28.50 8.26
N THR A 218 -16.91 -29.48 7.68
CA THR A 218 -16.15 -30.50 8.45
C THR A 218 -15.16 -29.86 9.42
N THR A 219 -14.41 -28.86 8.96
CA THR A 219 -13.44 -28.14 9.79
C THR A 219 -14.09 -27.40 10.95
N ARG A 220 -15.24 -26.74 10.72
CA ARG A 220 -15.97 -26.02 11.77
C ARG A 220 -16.52 -26.94 12.83
N THR A 221 -17.14 -28.04 12.42
CA THR A 221 -17.71 -29.04 13.32
C THR A 221 -16.59 -29.68 14.17
N GLY A 222 -15.52 -30.15 13.54
CA GLY A 222 -14.39 -30.75 14.26
C GLY A 222 -13.72 -29.78 15.25
N TYR A 223 -13.60 -28.49 14.91
CA TYR A 223 -13.09 -27.49 15.85
C TYR A 223 -14.00 -27.33 17.07
N LYS A 224 -15.32 -27.25 16.83
CA LYS A 224 -16.32 -27.10 17.90
C LYS A 224 -16.34 -28.31 18.83
N ASP A 225 -16.26 -29.51 18.28
CA ASP A 225 -16.28 -30.75 19.06
C ASP A 225 -15.01 -30.91 19.92
N LEU A 226 -13.84 -30.54 19.37
CA LEU A 226 -12.57 -30.63 20.10
C LEU A 226 -12.40 -29.55 21.18
N PHE A 227 -12.89 -28.33 20.94
CA PHE A 227 -12.54 -27.16 21.75
C PHE A 227 -13.73 -26.47 22.44
N GLY A 228 -14.97 -26.93 22.18
CA GLY A 228 -16.19 -26.42 22.81
C GLY A 228 -16.60 -25.01 22.37
N GLU A 229 -15.99 -24.45 21.32
CA GLU A 229 -16.25 -23.11 20.82
C GLU A 229 -16.26 -23.09 19.28
N ASP A 230 -17.06 -22.20 18.68
CA ASP A 230 -17.07 -22.05 17.21
C ASP A 230 -15.79 -21.34 16.72
N PRO A 231 -15.11 -21.85 15.68
CA PRO A 231 -13.97 -21.15 15.10
C PRO A 231 -14.41 -19.89 14.37
N ARG A 232 -13.49 -18.92 14.28
CA ARG A 232 -13.69 -17.74 13.42
C ARG A 232 -13.38 -18.10 11.97
N VAL A 233 -14.39 -18.08 11.12
CA VAL A 233 -14.23 -18.19 9.67
C VAL A 233 -13.94 -16.81 9.13
N LEU A 234 -12.75 -16.61 8.56
CA LEU A 234 -12.27 -15.32 8.10
C LEU A 234 -11.71 -15.45 6.69
N ALA A 235 -11.79 -14.36 5.94
CA ALA A 235 -10.96 -14.13 4.78
C ALA A 235 -9.89 -13.10 5.14
N ILE A 236 -8.74 -13.20 4.49
CA ILE A 236 -7.62 -12.26 4.68
C ILE A 236 -7.39 -11.47 3.40
N HIS A 237 -7.13 -10.17 3.54
CA HIS A 237 -6.77 -9.32 2.40
C HIS A 237 -5.28 -9.44 2.07
N ALA A 238 -4.81 -10.68 1.92
CA ALA A 238 -3.42 -11.05 1.64
C ALA A 238 -3.37 -12.16 0.59
N GLY A 239 -2.17 -12.44 0.08
CA GLY A 239 -1.99 -13.58 -0.83
C GLY A 239 -1.84 -14.88 -0.06
N LEU A 240 -2.60 -15.90 -0.45
CA LEU A 240 -2.43 -17.28 -0.02
C LEU A 240 -2.23 -18.16 -1.26
N GLU A 241 -1.42 -19.20 -1.12
CA GLU A 241 -1.15 -20.16 -2.20
C GLU A 241 -2.41 -20.92 -2.64
N CYS A 242 -3.44 -21.00 -1.80
CA CYS A 242 -4.75 -21.56 -2.13
C CYS A 242 -5.35 -20.97 -3.42
N GLY A 243 -5.09 -19.70 -3.73
CA GLY A 243 -5.53 -19.10 -5.01
C GLY A 243 -4.86 -19.78 -6.21
N LEU A 244 -3.52 -19.91 -6.17
CA LEU A 244 -2.73 -20.55 -7.24
C LEU A 244 -3.09 -22.03 -7.38
N ILE A 245 -3.26 -22.70 -6.25
CA ILE A 245 -3.63 -24.11 -6.19
C ILE A 245 -5.02 -24.31 -6.80
N GLY A 246 -6.00 -23.49 -6.43
CA GLY A 246 -7.37 -23.56 -6.97
C GLY A 246 -7.47 -23.25 -8.47
N GLU A 247 -6.66 -22.31 -8.98
CA GLU A 247 -6.57 -22.04 -10.42
C GLU A 247 -6.08 -23.28 -11.18
N LYS A 248 -5.10 -24.00 -10.63
CA LYS A 248 -4.52 -25.20 -11.24
C LYS A 248 -5.44 -26.44 -11.13
N TYR A 249 -6.25 -26.52 -10.07
CA TYR A 249 -7.18 -27.62 -9.82
C TYR A 249 -8.61 -27.11 -9.66
N PRO A 250 -9.31 -26.76 -10.76
CA PRO A 250 -10.69 -26.30 -10.72
C PRO A 250 -11.61 -27.31 -10.06
N GLY A 251 -12.46 -26.85 -9.14
CA GLY A 251 -13.41 -27.69 -8.41
C GLY A 251 -12.86 -28.30 -7.11
N MET A 252 -11.57 -28.14 -6.82
CA MET A 252 -11.02 -28.59 -5.53
C MET A 252 -11.57 -27.73 -4.38
N ASP A 253 -12.21 -28.39 -3.42
CA ASP A 253 -12.66 -27.74 -2.18
C ASP A 253 -11.48 -27.61 -1.20
N MET A 254 -11.30 -26.42 -0.62
CA MET A 254 -10.08 -26.07 0.11
C MET A 254 -10.38 -25.30 1.39
N ILE A 255 -9.52 -25.48 2.40
CA ILE A 255 -9.52 -24.70 3.64
C ILE A 255 -8.08 -24.35 4.02
N SER A 256 -7.89 -23.20 4.65
CA SER A 256 -6.61 -22.76 5.21
C SER A 256 -6.78 -22.48 6.70
N TYR A 257 -5.95 -23.11 7.52
CA TYR A 257 -5.92 -22.92 8.96
C TYR A 257 -4.51 -23.22 9.48
N GLY A 258 -4.17 -22.75 10.68
CA GLY A 258 -2.82 -22.91 11.22
C GLY A 258 -2.68 -22.44 12.66
N PRO A 259 -1.51 -22.65 13.29
CA PRO A 259 -1.22 -22.15 14.62
C PRO A 259 -1.07 -20.62 14.63
N THR A 260 -1.08 -20.03 15.81
CA THR A 260 -0.86 -18.59 15.96
C THR A 260 0.61 -18.24 15.78
N ILE A 261 0.91 -17.49 14.73
CA ILE A 261 2.22 -16.90 14.45
C ILE A 261 2.09 -15.37 14.55
N LYS A 262 3.06 -14.71 15.19
CA LYS A 262 3.13 -13.24 15.31
C LYS A 262 4.44 -12.74 14.74
N GLY A 263 4.39 -11.62 14.01
CA GLY A 263 5.58 -10.99 13.44
C GLY A 263 6.19 -11.76 12.27
N ALA A 264 5.40 -12.54 11.53
CA ALA A 264 5.88 -13.27 10.36
C ALA A 264 6.65 -12.34 9.39
N HIS A 265 7.78 -12.82 8.88
CA HIS A 265 8.69 -12.08 8.00
C HIS A 265 9.44 -10.90 8.67
N SER A 266 9.51 -10.86 10.00
CA SER A 266 10.38 -9.94 10.73
C SER A 266 11.29 -10.68 11.71
N PRO A 267 12.38 -10.06 12.20
CA PRO A 267 13.18 -10.63 13.28
C PRO A 267 12.40 -10.89 14.59
N ASP A 268 11.19 -10.35 14.73
CA ASP A 268 10.30 -10.55 15.88
C ASP A 268 9.38 -11.78 15.72
N GLU A 269 9.54 -12.53 14.63
CA GLU A 269 8.73 -13.70 14.30
C GLU A 269 8.75 -14.74 15.42
N ARG A 270 7.57 -15.13 15.89
CA ARG A 270 7.41 -16.12 16.96
C ARG A 270 6.11 -16.90 16.85
N LEU A 271 6.19 -18.17 17.25
CA LEU A 271 5.09 -19.12 17.28
C LEU A 271 4.53 -19.26 18.69
N HIS A 272 3.21 -19.25 18.85
CA HIS A 272 2.58 -19.52 20.14
C HIS A 272 2.40 -21.03 20.38
N ILE A 273 3.35 -21.63 21.10
CA ILE A 273 3.46 -23.09 21.30
C ILE A 273 2.13 -23.81 21.62
N PRO A 274 1.29 -23.36 22.58
CA PRO A 274 0.03 -24.04 22.90
C PRO A 274 -0.94 -24.18 21.71
N THR A 275 -0.84 -23.28 20.71
CA THR A 275 -1.72 -23.33 19.53
C THR A 275 -1.28 -24.36 18.49
N VAL A 276 -0.04 -24.86 18.59
CA VAL A 276 0.47 -25.94 17.72
C VAL A 276 -0.25 -27.25 18.03
N GLU A 277 -0.49 -27.54 19.32
CA GLU A 277 -1.22 -28.73 19.73
C GLU A 277 -2.68 -28.68 19.24
N LYS A 278 -3.35 -27.52 19.37
CA LYS A 278 -4.70 -27.32 18.83
C LYS A 278 -4.74 -27.54 17.31
N PHE A 279 -3.79 -26.95 16.58
CA PHE A 279 -3.65 -27.14 15.14
C PHE A 279 -3.50 -28.62 14.75
N TRP A 280 -2.64 -29.35 15.47
CA TRP A 280 -2.42 -30.78 15.22
C TRP A 280 -3.67 -31.61 15.47
N LYS A 281 -4.32 -31.43 16.63
CA LYS A 281 -5.56 -32.13 16.98
C LYS A 281 -6.66 -31.90 15.94
N LEU A 282 -6.84 -30.65 15.52
CA LEU A 282 -7.81 -30.30 14.48
C LEU A 282 -7.48 -30.96 13.13
N THR A 283 -6.21 -30.97 12.74
CA THR A 283 -5.79 -31.60 11.48
C THR A 283 -6.14 -33.09 11.47
N VAL A 284 -5.82 -33.81 12.55
CA VAL A 284 -6.17 -35.22 12.70
C VAL A 284 -7.69 -35.43 12.67
N GLU A 285 -8.45 -34.55 13.31
CA GLU A 285 -9.91 -34.62 13.34
C GLU A 285 -10.55 -34.40 11.97
N ILE A 286 -10.05 -33.42 11.20
CA ILE A 286 -10.49 -33.19 9.82
C ILE A 286 -10.24 -34.43 8.98
N LEU A 287 -9.03 -34.99 9.04
CA LEU A 287 -8.65 -36.18 8.26
C LEU A 287 -9.50 -37.42 8.57
N LYS A 288 -9.97 -37.57 9.82
CA LYS A 288 -10.86 -38.67 10.22
C LYS A 288 -12.29 -38.52 9.70
N ASN A 289 -12.74 -37.28 9.49
CA ASN A 289 -14.13 -36.95 9.16
C ASN A 289 -14.26 -36.40 7.73
N ILE A 290 -13.31 -36.71 6.84
CA ILE A 290 -13.47 -36.46 5.41
C ILE A 290 -14.67 -37.29 4.93
N PRO A 291 -15.68 -36.69 4.27
CA PRO A 291 -16.82 -37.43 3.73
C PRO A 291 -16.37 -38.55 2.79
N GLU A 292 -17.08 -39.68 2.82
CA GLU A 292 -16.94 -40.71 1.78
C GLU A 292 -17.52 -40.19 0.45
N GLU A 293 -16.91 -40.57 -0.68
CA GLU A 293 -17.35 -40.21 -2.03
C GLU A 293 -18.73 -40.80 -2.39
#